data_AF-A0A2J8M8H4-F1
#
_entry.id   AF-A0A2J8M8H4-F1
#
_cell.length_a   1.000
_cell.length_b   1.000
_cell.length_c   1.000
_cell.angle_alpha   90.00
_cell.angle_beta   90.00
_cell.angle_gamma   90.00
#
_symmetry.space_group_name_H-M   'P 1'
#
loop_
_entity.id
_entity.type
_entity.pdbx_description
1 polymer ?
#
loop_
_entity_poly.entity_id
_entity_poly.type
_entity_poly.pdbx_seq_one_letter_code
_entity_poly.pdbx_strand_id
1 'polypeptide(L)'
;MGRLWKRPDQLAVLMNKLILMGCVKRRCQPRGSARSCSHLKAENSDFILGYVCQPQRINYLHTQKQWSRIFWQDFQDLCHRCLISVSSQLVLGFEIDAVNSVQFSNHTGYAHWKGQVLNSDELQELYEGLRLNNMNKYDYVLTGYTRDKSFLAMVVDIVQELKQQNPRLVYVCDPVLGDKWDGEGSMYVPEDLLPVYREKVVPLADIITPNQFEAELLSGRKIHSQEEALQVMDLLHSMGPDTVVITSSDLPSPRGSDYLIVLGSQRRRNPTGSVVMERIRMDIRKVDAVFVGTGDLFAAMLLAWTHKHPNNLKVACEKTVSTLHHVLQRTIQCAKAQAGEGVRPSPMQLELRMVQSKRDIEDPEIVVQATVL
;
A
#
# COMPACT_ATOMS: atom_id res chain seq x y z
N MET A 1 -19.30 -30.40 -15.59
CA MET A 1 -20.56 -30.33 -14.81
C MET A 1 -20.19 -30.02 -13.36
N GLY A 2 -20.83 -29.00 -12.76
CA GLY A 2 -20.55 -28.51 -11.41
C GLY A 2 -20.32 -26.99 -11.38
N ARG A 3 -21.41 -26.22 -11.54
CA ARG A 3 -21.47 -24.74 -11.48
C ARG A 3 -21.88 -24.29 -10.06
N LEU A 4 -21.57 -23.01 -9.75
CA LEU A 4 -22.03 -22.17 -8.62
C LEU A 4 -21.48 -22.62 -7.24
N TRP A 5 -20.95 -21.77 -6.35
CA TRP A 5 -21.49 -20.49 -5.86
C TRP A 5 -20.39 -19.55 -5.32
N LYS A 6 -20.49 -18.24 -5.61
CA LYS A 6 -20.43 -17.14 -4.61
C LYS A 6 -21.19 -15.93 -5.21
N ARG A 7 -21.99 -15.27 -4.37
CA ARG A 7 -22.86 -14.15 -4.75
C ARG A 7 -22.04 -12.87 -5.01
N PRO A 8 -22.53 -11.94 -5.86
CA PRO A 8 -21.92 -10.61 -6.05
C PRO A 8 -21.80 -9.76 -4.77
N ASP A 9 -22.59 -10.08 -3.75
CA ASP A 9 -22.80 -9.31 -2.52
C ASP A 9 -21.76 -9.57 -1.40
N GLN A 10 -20.68 -10.32 -1.67
CA GLN A 10 -19.59 -10.57 -0.71
C GLN A 10 -18.21 -10.40 -1.36
N LEU A 11 -17.82 -9.15 -1.62
CA LEU A 11 -16.51 -8.81 -2.18
C LEU A 11 -15.55 -8.35 -1.08
N ALA A 12 -14.31 -8.82 -1.19
CA ALA A 12 -13.28 -8.77 -0.17
C ALA A 12 -12.33 -7.59 -0.37
N VAL A 13 -12.36 -6.61 0.54
CA VAL A 13 -11.48 -5.45 0.55
C VAL A 13 -10.69 -5.47 1.85
N LEU A 14 -9.36 -5.35 1.78
CA LEU A 14 -8.53 -5.11 2.95
C LEU A 14 -8.64 -3.65 3.39
N MET A 15 -8.30 -3.42 4.67
CA MET A 15 -8.57 -2.18 5.36
C MET A 15 -7.55 -1.09 5.09
N ASN A 16 -8.08 0.07 4.78
CA ASN A 16 -7.39 1.30 4.44
C ASN A 16 -6.46 1.86 5.48
N LYS A 17 -5.49 2.58 4.93
CA LYS A 17 -4.75 3.62 5.60
C LYS A 17 -4.55 4.81 4.66
N LEU A 18 -4.84 6.01 5.14
CA LEU A 18 -4.08 7.17 4.68
C LEU A 18 -2.75 7.07 5.42
N ILE A 19 -1.69 6.81 4.67
CA ILE A 19 -0.34 6.70 5.21
C ILE A 19 0.39 7.98 4.86
N LEU A 20 0.71 8.76 5.89
CA LEU A 20 1.53 9.95 5.77
C LEU A 20 2.96 9.57 6.19
N MET A 21 3.96 9.89 5.37
CA MET A 21 5.34 9.46 5.65
C MET A 21 6.33 10.60 5.64
N GLY A 22 7.23 10.62 6.64
CA GLY A 22 8.38 11.51 6.69
C GLY A 22 9.68 10.77 6.46
N CYS A 23 10.62 11.37 5.73
CA CYS A 23 11.99 10.90 5.56
C CYS A 23 12.93 11.82 6.34
N VAL A 24 13.34 11.39 7.54
CA VAL A 24 14.21 12.21 8.39
C VAL A 24 15.69 11.93 8.08
N LYS A 25 16.30 12.75 7.21
CA LYS A 25 17.75 13.04 7.28
C LYS A 25 18.00 14.16 8.31
N ARG A 26 17.69 13.96 9.60
CA ARG A 26 18.14 14.89 10.65
C ARG A 26 19.50 14.42 11.18
N ARG A 27 20.57 15.10 10.74
CA ARG A 27 21.86 15.10 11.45
C ARG A 27 21.65 15.76 12.81
N CYS A 28 21.57 14.98 13.89
CA CYS A 28 21.67 15.50 15.24
C CYS A 28 23.13 15.92 15.51
N GLN A 29 23.39 17.22 15.65
CA GLN A 29 24.62 17.71 16.27
C GLN A 29 24.48 17.66 17.81
N PRO A 30 25.49 17.18 18.56
CA PRO A 30 25.41 17.11 20.01
C PRO A 30 25.73 18.48 20.65
N ARG A 31 24.85 18.98 21.52
CA ARG A 31 25.18 19.97 22.56
C ARG A 31 24.88 19.36 23.93
N GLY A 32 25.83 19.52 24.86
CA GLY A 32 26.02 18.63 25.99
C GLY A 32 25.48 19.06 27.36
N SER A 33 26.22 18.57 28.36
CA SER A 33 26.06 18.63 29.83
C SER A 33 25.09 17.62 30.46
N ALA A 34 25.70 16.67 31.20
CA ALA A 34 25.06 15.70 32.06
C ALA A 34 24.99 16.24 33.49
N ARG A 35 23.87 16.04 34.18
CA ARG A 35 23.80 16.00 35.65
C ARG A 35 22.86 14.88 36.08
N SER A 36 23.34 14.10 37.04
CA SER A 36 22.70 12.95 37.68
C SER A 36 21.60 13.37 38.65
N CYS A 37 20.56 12.54 38.80
CA CYS A 37 19.87 12.40 40.10
C CYS A 37 19.25 11.00 40.26
N SER A 38 19.27 10.54 41.50
CA SER A 38 19.10 9.17 41.99
C SER A 38 17.70 8.86 42.53
N HIS A 39 17.33 7.57 42.47
CA HIS A 39 16.40 6.79 43.31
C HIS A 39 14.96 7.27 43.58
N LEU A 40 13.99 6.41 43.23
CA LEU A 40 12.83 6.06 44.06
C LEU A 40 12.26 4.69 43.62
N LYS A 41 12.04 3.81 44.59
CA LYS A 41 11.34 2.51 44.49
C LYS A 41 9.84 2.72 44.78
N ALA A 42 8.98 1.97 44.09
CA ALA A 42 7.60 1.63 44.50
C ALA A 42 7.26 0.31 43.76
N GLU A 43 7.15 -0.85 44.42
CA GLU A 43 6.01 -1.42 45.17
C GLU A 43 4.74 -1.67 44.35
N ASN A 44 4.31 -2.95 44.39
CA ASN A 44 3.27 -3.59 43.60
C ASN A 44 1.88 -2.98 43.82
N SER A 45 1.13 -2.79 42.74
CA SER A 45 -0.34 -2.84 42.74
C SER A 45 -0.87 -3.15 41.33
N ASP A 46 -1.74 -4.16 41.27
CA ASP A 46 -2.46 -4.58 40.07
C ASP A 46 -3.37 -3.45 39.56
N PHE A 47 -3.05 -2.91 38.38
CA PHE A 47 -3.96 -2.08 37.59
C PHE A 47 -3.72 -2.35 36.10
N ILE A 48 -4.79 -2.74 35.40
CA ILE A 48 -4.87 -2.80 33.94
C ILE A 48 -4.66 -1.36 33.42
N LEU A 49 -3.50 -1.11 32.82
CA LEU A 49 -3.09 0.20 32.33
C LEU A 49 -2.97 0.17 30.80
N GLY A 50 -3.82 0.97 30.14
CA GLY A 50 -3.59 1.44 28.78
C GLY A 50 -2.32 2.27 28.75
N TYR A 51 -1.38 1.91 27.88
CA TYR A 51 -0.11 2.62 27.74
C TYR A 51 -0.27 3.83 26.83
N VAL A 52 -0.45 5.01 27.45
CA VAL A 52 -0.05 6.30 26.87
C VAL A 52 1.41 6.50 27.25
N CYS A 53 2.33 6.42 26.27
CA CYS A 53 3.76 6.56 26.53
C CYS A 53 4.19 8.02 26.35
N GLN A 54 4.35 8.76 27.46
CA GLN A 54 5.12 10.00 27.47
C GLN A 54 6.63 9.68 27.46
N PRO A 55 7.47 10.41 26.70
CA PRO A 55 8.90 10.16 26.69
C PRO A 55 9.63 10.95 27.79
N GLN A 56 10.12 10.26 28.82
CA GLN A 56 11.26 10.74 29.62
C GLN A 56 12.58 10.21 29.02
N ARG A 57 13.58 11.10 28.92
CA ARG A 57 14.87 10.89 28.25
C ARG A 57 15.63 9.67 28.78
N ILE A 58 15.83 8.63 27.96
CA ILE A 58 16.83 7.57 28.17
C ILE A 58 17.59 7.31 26.87
N ASN A 59 18.91 7.12 26.98
CA ASN A 59 19.90 7.05 25.89
C ASN A 59 19.54 6.07 24.75
N TYR A 60 19.65 6.57 23.51
CA TYR A 60 19.00 6.08 22.29
C TYR A 60 19.65 4.91 21.53
N LEU A 61 20.87 4.48 21.86
CA LEU A 61 21.65 3.57 20.98
C LEU A 61 21.56 2.08 21.34
N HIS A 62 21.36 1.73 22.61
CA HIS A 62 21.24 0.32 23.02
C HIS A 62 19.80 -0.20 22.98
N THR A 63 18.83 0.71 22.99
CA THR A 63 17.40 0.42 23.03
C THR A 63 16.85 -0.02 21.67
N GLN A 64 17.29 0.55 20.53
CA GLN A 64 16.71 0.18 19.22
C GLN A 64 16.70 -1.34 18.92
N LYS A 65 17.77 -2.07 19.27
CA LYS A 65 17.85 -3.53 19.03
C LYS A 65 16.98 -4.38 19.97
N GLN A 66 16.67 -3.86 21.16
CA GLN A 66 15.86 -4.57 22.16
C GLN A 66 14.37 -4.25 21.98
N TRP A 67 14.03 -2.99 21.67
CA TRP A 67 12.68 -2.58 21.29
C TRP A 67 12.25 -3.21 19.96
N SER A 68 13.16 -3.39 18.98
CA SER A 68 12.83 -4.12 17.75
C SER A 68 12.55 -5.62 17.95
N ARG A 69 12.84 -6.21 19.12
CA ARG A 69 12.48 -7.59 19.41
C ARG A 69 11.19 -7.68 20.21
N ILE A 70 11.06 -6.85 21.24
CA ILE A 70 9.87 -6.81 22.11
C ILE A 70 8.65 -6.26 21.34
N PHE A 71 8.82 -5.19 20.57
CA PHE A 71 7.75 -4.65 19.72
C PHE A 71 7.32 -5.68 18.67
N TRP A 72 8.23 -6.47 18.11
CA TRP A 72 7.86 -7.48 17.11
C TRP A 72 7.18 -8.71 17.70
N GLN A 73 7.48 -9.08 18.95
CA GLN A 73 6.85 -10.21 19.62
C GLN A 73 5.46 -9.84 20.15
N ASP A 74 5.28 -8.63 20.70
CA ASP A 74 3.97 -8.20 21.24
C ASP A 74 3.01 -7.66 20.15
N PHE A 75 3.55 -7.19 19.02
CA PHE A 75 2.76 -6.87 17.82
C PHE A 75 2.29 -8.12 17.07
N GLN A 76 2.84 -9.31 17.38
CA GLN A 76 2.34 -10.59 16.85
C GLN A 76 0.90 -10.85 17.27
N ASP A 77 0.50 -10.50 18.49
CA ASP A 77 -0.81 -10.89 19.02
C ASP A 77 -1.92 -9.87 18.77
N LEU A 78 -1.61 -8.58 18.63
CA LEU A 78 -2.63 -7.53 18.46
C LEU A 78 -2.98 -7.17 17.01
N CYS A 79 -2.06 -7.34 16.05
CA CYS A 79 -2.12 -6.68 14.74
C CYS A 79 -2.21 -7.62 13.53
N HIS A 80 -2.76 -8.82 13.71
CA HIS A 80 -2.69 -9.88 12.71
C HIS A 80 -3.43 -9.62 11.38
N ARG A 81 -4.22 -8.53 11.23
CA ARG A 81 -5.23 -8.48 10.14
C ARG A 81 -5.41 -7.15 9.39
N CYS A 82 -4.67 -6.07 9.71
CA CYS A 82 -4.94 -4.74 9.11
C CYS A 82 -3.72 -3.89 8.73
N LEU A 83 -2.47 -4.36 8.92
CA LEU A 83 -1.30 -3.46 8.83
C LEU A 83 -0.23 -3.77 7.76
N ILE A 84 -0.63 -4.37 6.64
CA ILE A 84 0.26 -4.85 5.57
C ILE A 84 1.25 -3.77 5.07
N SER A 85 0.75 -2.59 4.69
CA SER A 85 1.61 -1.50 4.18
C SER A 85 2.54 -0.90 5.23
N VAL A 86 2.06 -0.73 6.48
CA VAL A 86 2.88 -0.16 7.56
C VAL A 86 4.01 -1.11 7.95
N SER A 87 3.72 -2.39 8.17
CA SER A 87 4.74 -3.35 8.56
C SER A 87 5.82 -3.53 7.50
N SER A 88 5.45 -3.53 6.21
CA SER A 88 6.43 -3.67 5.11
C SER A 88 7.31 -2.43 4.94
N GLN A 89 6.74 -1.22 5.05
CA GLN A 89 7.47 0.03 4.88
C GLN A 89 8.34 0.37 6.10
N LEU A 90 7.89 0.06 7.32
CA LEU A 90 8.71 0.20 8.54
C LEU A 90 10.00 -0.63 8.44
N VAL A 91 9.87 -1.85 7.90
CA VAL A 91 11.01 -2.75 7.67
C VAL A 91 12.01 -2.15 6.67
N LEU A 92 11.57 -1.30 5.75
CA LEU A 92 12.41 -0.62 4.77
C LEU A 92 12.95 0.73 5.25
N GLY A 93 12.67 1.13 6.50
CA GLY A 93 13.23 2.31 7.15
C GLY A 93 12.46 3.61 6.92
N PHE A 94 11.19 3.54 6.50
CA PHE A 94 10.30 4.70 6.44
C PHE A 94 9.73 5.00 7.84
N GLU A 95 9.64 6.29 8.19
CA GLU A 95 8.83 6.74 9.34
C GLU A 95 7.41 6.96 8.87
N ILE A 96 6.46 6.33 9.56
CA ILE A 96 5.09 6.19 9.08
C ILE A 96 4.09 6.65 10.12
N ASP A 97 3.29 7.64 9.72
CA ASP A 97 2.09 8.05 10.42
C ASP A 97 0.88 7.43 9.71
N ALA A 98 0.14 6.58 10.42
CA ALA A 98 -1.00 5.87 9.86
C ALA A 98 -2.32 6.45 10.38
N VAL A 99 -3.16 6.90 9.46
CA VAL A 99 -4.57 7.22 9.73
C VAL A 99 -5.43 6.08 9.22
N ASN A 100 -6.03 5.34 10.14
CA ASN A 100 -6.91 4.22 9.83
C ASN A 100 -8.29 4.75 9.43
N SER A 101 -8.66 4.67 8.15
CA SER A 101 -9.98 5.15 7.71
C SER A 101 -11.11 4.21 8.14
N VAL A 102 -10.79 2.96 8.50
CA VAL A 102 -11.71 1.97 9.03
C VAL A 102 -10.98 1.12 10.06
N GLN A 103 -11.74 0.57 11.00
CA GLN A 103 -11.27 -0.44 11.93
C GLN A 103 -12.30 -1.55 11.99
N PHE A 104 -12.08 -2.64 11.24
CA PHE A 104 -12.91 -3.84 11.32
C PHE A 104 -12.16 -5.01 12.00
N SER A 105 -12.90 -6.05 12.32
CA SER A 105 -12.38 -7.30 12.87
C SER A 105 -11.48 -8.06 11.89
N ASN A 106 -11.80 -8.00 10.59
CA ASN A 106 -11.10 -8.68 9.49
C ASN A 106 -11.58 -8.08 8.14
N HIS A 107 -10.85 -8.36 7.06
CA HIS A 107 -11.20 -7.88 5.73
C HIS A 107 -12.54 -8.47 5.25
N THR A 108 -13.24 -7.82 4.33
CA THR A 108 -14.62 -8.20 3.96
C THR A 108 -14.74 -9.49 3.14
N GLY A 109 -13.64 -10.23 2.96
CA GLY A 109 -13.61 -11.54 2.31
C GLY A 109 -13.96 -12.70 3.23
N TYR A 110 -14.05 -12.44 4.53
CA TYR A 110 -14.61 -13.37 5.49
C TYR A 110 -16.14 -13.35 5.42
N ALA A 111 -16.76 -14.45 5.87
CA ALA A 111 -18.22 -14.56 5.93
C ALA A 111 -18.85 -13.52 6.90
N HIS A 112 -18.12 -13.11 7.92
CA HIS A 112 -18.57 -12.14 8.92
C HIS A 112 -17.46 -11.15 9.25
N TRP A 113 -17.83 -9.87 9.29
CA TRP A 113 -16.97 -8.77 9.70
C TRP A 113 -17.80 -7.72 10.45
N LYS A 114 -17.17 -7.00 11.39
CA LYS A 114 -17.78 -5.92 12.17
C LYS A 114 -16.73 -4.84 12.43
N GLY A 115 -17.16 -3.61 12.63
CA GLY A 115 -16.34 -2.55 13.20
C GLY A 115 -16.80 -1.16 12.75
N GLN A 116 -15.88 -0.21 12.77
CA GLN A 116 -16.15 1.22 12.65
C GLN A 116 -15.51 1.81 11.39
N VAL A 117 -16.08 2.91 10.90
CA VAL A 117 -15.61 3.68 9.74
C VAL A 117 -15.38 5.11 10.19
N LEU A 118 -14.21 5.65 9.86
CA LEU A 118 -13.85 7.05 10.09
C LEU A 118 -14.55 7.92 9.04
N ASN A 119 -15.30 8.93 9.47
CA ASN A 119 -15.92 9.90 8.58
C ASN A 119 -14.96 11.08 8.27
N SER A 120 -15.40 12.01 7.42
CA SER A 120 -14.60 13.15 6.98
C SER A 120 -14.30 14.16 8.10
N ASP A 121 -15.25 14.39 9.01
CA ASP A 121 -15.05 15.29 10.17
C ASP A 121 -14.01 14.71 11.14
N GLU A 122 -14.07 13.40 11.40
CA GLU A 122 -13.09 12.71 12.26
C GLU A 122 -11.68 12.70 11.61
N LEU A 123 -11.59 12.53 10.29
CA LEU A 123 -10.32 12.68 9.56
C LEU A 123 -9.78 14.11 9.70
N GLN A 124 -10.65 15.12 9.57
CA GLN A 124 -10.28 16.52 9.74
C GLN A 124 -9.77 16.79 11.15
N GLU A 125 -10.40 16.24 12.18
CA GLU A 125 -9.97 16.38 13.58
C GLU A 125 -8.57 15.81 13.80
N LEU A 126 -8.27 14.62 13.25
CA LEU A 126 -6.94 14.02 13.32
C LEU A 126 -5.89 14.88 12.61
N TYR A 127 -6.20 15.34 11.39
CA TYR A 127 -5.28 16.20 10.63
C TYR A 127 -5.06 17.55 11.32
N GLU A 128 -6.11 18.13 11.90
CA GLU A 128 -6.00 19.37 12.69
C GLU A 128 -5.09 19.19 13.90
N GLY A 129 -5.20 18.06 14.60
CA GLY A 129 -4.27 17.71 15.68
C GLY A 129 -2.80 17.69 15.23
N LEU A 130 -2.50 17.13 14.05
CA LEU A 130 -1.16 17.15 13.47
C LEU A 130 -0.73 18.57 13.09
N ARG A 131 -1.64 19.37 12.51
CA ARG A 131 -1.39 20.75 12.09
C ARG A 131 -1.09 21.67 13.26
N LEU A 132 -1.88 21.60 14.33
CA LEU A 132 -1.69 22.39 15.56
C LEU A 132 -0.34 22.09 16.24
N ASN A 133 0.14 20.85 16.12
CA ASN A 133 1.45 20.44 16.62
C ASN A 133 2.60 20.64 15.61
N ASN A 134 2.32 21.23 14.44
CA ASN A 134 3.31 21.46 13.37
C ASN A 134 4.02 20.16 12.92
N MET A 135 3.28 19.05 12.96
CA MET A 135 3.70 17.69 12.60
C MET A 135 3.26 17.27 11.20
N ASN A 136 2.42 18.06 10.52
CA ASN A 136 1.92 17.81 9.16
C ASN A 136 2.99 18.04 8.07
N LYS A 137 4.17 17.43 8.20
CA LYS A 137 5.30 17.57 7.27
C LYS A 137 5.72 16.21 6.75
N TYR A 138 5.38 15.95 5.50
CA TYR A 138 5.55 14.64 4.88
C TYR A 138 6.30 14.73 3.56
N ASP A 139 7.00 13.65 3.23
CA ASP A 139 7.66 13.44 1.94
C ASP A 139 6.82 12.56 1.02
N TYR A 140 5.99 11.69 1.60
CA TYR A 140 5.04 10.88 0.85
C TYR A 140 3.65 10.89 1.48
N VAL A 141 2.66 10.75 0.62
CA VAL A 141 1.31 10.33 1.00
C VAL A 141 1.00 9.06 0.23
N LEU A 142 0.43 8.06 0.90
CA LEU A 142 -0.07 6.84 0.27
C LEU A 142 -1.54 6.64 0.66
N THR A 143 -2.39 6.49 -0.34
CA THR A 143 -3.82 6.19 -0.18
C THR A 143 -4.17 4.94 -0.96
N GLY A 144 -5.24 4.27 -0.53
CA GLY A 144 -5.79 3.10 -1.19
C GLY A 144 -7.31 3.16 -1.28
N TYR A 145 -7.98 2.08 -0.89
CA TYR A 145 -9.44 2.00 -0.86
C TYR A 145 -10.06 3.22 -0.16
N THR A 146 -11.28 3.57 -0.53
CA THR A 146 -12.10 4.59 0.14
C THR A 146 -13.53 4.31 -0.29
N ARG A 147 -14.48 4.34 0.64
CA ARG A 147 -15.91 4.06 0.36
C ARG A 147 -16.81 5.29 0.44
N ASP A 148 -16.26 6.41 0.85
CA ASP A 148 -17.01 7.64 1.12
C ASP A 148 -16.44 8.81 0.32
N LYS A 149 -17.33 9.48 -0.41
CA LYS A 149 -16.97 10.59 -1.28
C LYS A 149 -16.45 11.80 -0.49
N SER A 150 -17.03 12.09 0.68
CA SER A 150 -16.61 13.22 1.52
C SER A 150 -15.22 12.97 2.12
N PHE A 151 -14.95 11.72 2.52
CA PHE A 151 -13.63 11.28 2.97
C PHE A 151 -12.57 11.47 1.88
N LEU A 152 -12.87 11.03 0.65
CA LEU A 152 -11.95 11.18 -0.48
C LEU A 152 -11.70 12.66 -0.83
N ALA A 153 -12.72 13.51 -0.72
CA ALA A 153 -12.58 14.95 -0.90
C ALA A 153 -11.69 15.59 0.18
N MET A 154 -11.84 15.19 1.45
CA MET A 154 -10.97 15.65 2.53
C MET A 154 -9.51 15.20 2.33
N VAL A 155 -9.28 13.98 1.84
CA VAL A 155 -7.95 13.49 1.48
C VAL A 155 -7.32 14.38 0.40
N VAL A 156 -8.09 14.80 -0.61
CA VAL A 156 -7.64 15.73 -1.65
C VAL A 156 -7.18 17.06 -1.04
N ASP A 157 -7.99 17.64 -0.14
CA ASP A 157 -7.66 18.91 0.51
C ASP A 157 -6.38 18.81 1.36
N ILE A 158 -6.22 17.71 2.10
CA ILE A 158 -5.01 17.41 2.88
C ILE A 158 -3.78 17.31 1.95
N VAL A 159 -3.86 16.53 0.87
CA VAL A 159 -2.74 16.36 -0.07
C VAL A 159 -2.35 17.70 -0.72
N GLN A 160 -3.33 18.53 -1.07
CA GLN A 160 -3.07 19.87 -1.61
C GLN A 160 -2.31 20.75 -0.61
N GLU A 161 -2.76 20.80 0.64
CA GLU A 161 -2.08 21.57 1.69
C GLU A 161 -0.64 21.06 1.90
N LEU A 162 -0.45 19.74 1.98
CA LEU A 162 0.86 19.13 2.16
C LEU A 162 1.80 19.41 0.96
N LYS A 163 1.30 19.39 -0.28
CA LYS A 163 2.09 19.76 -1.47
C LYS A 163 2.43 21.26 -1.52
N GLN A 164 1.57 22.14 -0.98
CA GLN A 164 1.90 23.56 -0.83
C GLN A 164 3.06 23.77 0.16
N GLN A 165 3.08 22.99 1.25
CA GLN A 165 4.17 23.03 2.23
C GLN A 165 5.46 22.38 1.73
N ASN A 166 5.34 21.26 1.00
CA ASN A 166 6.44 20.53 0.39
C ASN A 166 6.15 20.23 -1.09
N PRO A 167 6.59 21.08 -2.03
CA PRO A 167 6.40 20.85 -3.46
C PRO A 167 7.11 19.59 -4.01
N ARG A 168 7.96 18.94 -3.21
CA ARG A 168 8.62 17.66 -3.55
C ARG A 168 7.88 16.44 -3.01
N LEU A 169 6.78 16.63 -2.30
CA LEU A 169 5.96 15.54 -1.78
C LEU A 169 5.45 14.67 -2.93
N VAL A 170 5.61 13.36 -2.78
CA VAL A 170 5.13 12.36 -3.73
C VAL A 170 3.86 11.71 -3.19
N TYR A 171 2.77 11.84 -3.92
CA TYR A 171 1.50 11.20 -3.64
C TYR A 171 1.36 9.92 -4.47
N VAL A 172 1.36 8.78 -3.77
CA VAL A 172 1.07 7.45 -4.33
C VAL A 172 -0.39 7.12 -4.06
N CYS A 173 -1.17 6.89 -5.11
CA CYS A 173 -2.59 6.58 -5.01
C CYS A 173 -2.86 5.22 -5.63
N ASP A 174 -3.41 4.29 -4.84
CA ASP A 174 -4.04 3.07 -5.35
C ASP A 174 -5.54 3.34 -5.55
N PRO A 175 -6.02 3.55 -6.80
CA PRO A 175 -7.38 4.03 -7.06
C PRO A 175 -8.40 2.88 -7.01
N VAL A 176 -8.57 2.28 -5.82
CA VAL A 176 -9.38 1.08 -5.65
C VAL A 176 -10.85 1.36 -5.95
N LEU A 177 -11.31 0.94 -7.13
CA LEU A 177 -12.69 1.11 -7.57
C LEU A 177 -13.40 -0.23 -7.71
N GLY A 178 -12.70 -1.29 -8.09
CA GLY A 178 -13.31 -2.55 -8.48
C GLY A 178 -12.34 -3.48 -9.20
N ASP A 179 -12.85 -4.60 -9.69
CA ASP A 179 -12.06 -5.57 -10.45
C ASP A 179 -12.94 -6.33 -11.44
N LYS A 180 -12.32 -7.09 -12.35
CA LYS A 180 -12.99 -8.01 -13.27
C LYS A 180 -13.07 -9.41 -12.68
N TRP A 181 -14.30 -9.94 -12.63
CA TRP A 181 -14.58 -11.32 -12.24
C TRP A 181 -15.40 -11.99 -13.33
N ASP A 182 -14.97 -13.19 -13.77
CA ASP A 182 -15.66 -13.98 -14.80
C ASP A 182 -15.94 -13.24 -16.13
N GLY A 183 -15.10 -12.25 -16.47
CA GLY A 183 -15.23 -11.44 -17.68
C GLY A 183 -16.10 -10.19 -17.55
N GLU A 184 -16.77 -10.00 -16.40
CA GLU A 184 -17.56 -8.81 -16.08
C GLU A 184 -16.87 -8.00 -14.98
N GLY A 185 -16.83 -6.67 -15.13
CA GLY A 185 -16.24 -5.76 -14.14
C GLY A 185 -17.29 -5.24 -13.17
N SER A 186 -17.00 -5.24 -11.88
CA SER A 186 -17.88 -4.68 -10.85
C SER A 186 -17.13 -3.73 -9.91
N MET A 187 -17.80 -2.64 -9.52
CA MET A 187 -17.25 -1.70 -8.56
C MET A 187 -17.42 -2.23 -7.13
N TYR A 188 -16.38 -2.08 -6.32
CA TYR A 188 -16.39 -2.36 -4.88
C TYR A 188 -16.89 -1.18 -4.05
N VAL A 189 -16.86 0.01 -4.66
CA VAL A 189 -17.19 1.29 -4.04
C VAL A 189 -18.37 1.94 -4.75
N PRO A 190 -19.06 2.89 -4.11
CA PRO A 190 -20.10 3.67 -4.76
C PRO A 190 -19.61 4.34 -6.06
N GLU A 191 -20.46 4.38 -7.09
CA GLU A 191 -20.10 4.91 -8.42
C GLU A 191 -19.74 6.40 -8.39
N ASP A 192 -20.22 7.14 -7.39
CA ASP A 192 -19.97 8.57 -7.22
C ASP A 192 -18.54 8.92 -6.76
N LEU A 193 -17.71 7.92 -6.44
CA LEU A 193 -16.27 8.10 -6.23
C LEU A 193 -15.50 8.23 -7.56
N LEU A 194 -15.95 7.62 -8.65
CA LEU A 194 -15.22 7.62 -9.92
C LEU A 194 -14.97 9.06 -10.44
N PRO A 195 -15.95 9.98 -10.45
CA PRO A 195 -15.69 11.37 -10.82
C PRO A 195 -14.67 12.05 -9.91
N VAL A 196 -14.70 11.78 -8.60
CA VAL A 196 -13.74 12.36 -7.65
C VAL A 196 -12.33 11.86 -7.91
N TYR A 197 -12.16 10.55 -8.17
CA TYR A 197 -10.86 10.02 -8.56
C TYR A 197 -10.35 10.69 -9.84
N ARG A 198 -11.18 10.74 -10.89
CA ARG A 198 -10.79 11.27 -12.20
C ARG A 198 -10.46 12.77 -12.16
N GLU A 199 -11.25 13.57 -11.46
CA GLU A 199 -11.19 15.04 -11.53
C GLU A 199 -10.36 15.67 -10.42
N LYS A 200 -10.17 14.98 -9.28
CA LYS A 200 -9.51 15.56 -8.10
C LYS A 200 -8.31 14.75 -7.62
N VAL A 201 -8.42 13.42 -7.55
CA VAL A 201 -7.36 12.58 -6.98
C VAL A 201 -6.23 12.33 -7.97
N VAL A 202 -6.54 11.80 -9.16
CA VAL A 202 -5.54 11.49 -10.19
C VAL A 202 -4.73 12.72 -10.60
N PRO A 203 -5.32 13.93 -10.74
CA PRO A 203 -4.54 15.14 -11.04
C PRO A 203 -3.53 15.56 -9.98
N LEU A 204 -3.69 15.08 -8.74
CA LEU A 204 -2.74 15.34 -7.65
C LEU A 204 -1.74 14.20 -7.45
N ALA A 205 -2.04 13.00 -7.94
CA ALA A 205 -1.19 11.84 -7.76
C ALA A 205 0.07 11.94 -8.63
N ASP A 206 1.21 11.52 -8.08
CA ASP A 206 2.47 11.40 -8.82
C ASP A 206 2.70 9.96 -9.31
N ILE A 207 2.17 8.99 -8.55
CA ILE A 207 2.21 7.56 -8.86
C ILE A 207 0.81 6.98 -8.69
N ILE A 208 0.31 6.24 -9.68
CA ILE A 208 -0.92 5.45 -9.55
C ILE A 208 -0.71 3.97 -9.86
N THR A 209 -1.45 3.10 -9.16
CA THR A 209 -1.35 1.64 -9.29
C THR A 209 -2.67 0.94 -9.68
N PRO A 210 -3.42 1.44 -10.68
CA PRO A 210 -4.69 0.82 -11.04
C PRO A 210 -4.51 -0.63 -11.54
N ASN A 211 -5.49 -1.50 -11.32
CA ASN A 211 -5.64 -2.69 -12.15
C ASN A 211 -6.21 -2.33 -13.54
N GLN A 212 -6.33 -3.30 -14.47
CA GLN A 212 -6.88 -3.03 -15.80
C GLN A 212 -8.29 -2.40 -15.74
N PHE A 213 -9.18 -2.91 -14.89
CA PHE A 213 -10.55 -2.42 -14.79
C PHE A 213 -10.59 -0.94 -14.34
N GLU A 214 -9.80 -0.61 -13.34
CA GLU A 214 -9.64 0.76 -12.83
C GLU A 214 -9.02 1.68 -13.88
N ALA A 215 -8.00 1.22 -14.61
CA ALA A 215 -7.40 1.97 -15.71
C ALA A 215 -8.43 2.26 -16.82
N GLU A 216 -9.29 1.29 -17.13
CA GLU A 216 -10.38 1.46 -18.09
C GLU A 216 -11.42 2.47 -17.59
N LEU A 217 -11.80 2.40 -16.31
CA LEU A 217 -12.74 3.33 -15.70
C LEU A 217 -12.17 4.75 -15.67
N LEU A 218 -10.95 4.94 -15.22
CA LEU A 218 -10.33 6.26 -15.09
C LEU A 218 -10.16 6.94 -16.45
N SER A 219 -9.70 6.18 -17.45
CA SER A 219 -9.45 6.69 -18.81
C SER A 219 -10.70 6.74 -19.70
N GLY A 220 -11.75 6.01 -19.34
CA GLY A 220 -12.95 5.85 -20.16
C GLY A 220 -12.75 5.02 -21.42
N ARG A 221 -11.64 4.27 -21.53
CA ARG A 221 -11.30 3.43 -22.69
C ARG A 221 -11.13 1.98 -22.27
N LYS A 222 -11.60 1.05 -23.11
CA LYS A 222 -11.37 -0.38 -22.93
C LYS A 222 -9.98 -0.79 -23.39
N ILE A 223 -9.44 -1.83 -22.76
CA ILE A 223 -8.11 -2.38 -23.06
C ILE A 223 -8.28 -3.83 -23.53
N HIS A 224 -7.95 -4.10 -24.79
CA HIS A 224 -7.96 -5.44 -25.40
C HIS A 224 -6.58 -5.86 -25.91
N SER A 225 -5.65 -4.92 -26.04
CA SER A 225 -4.27 -5.18 -26.46
C SER A 225 -3.25 -4.42 -25.61
N GLN A 226 -1.97 -4.80 -25.75
CA GLN A 226 -0.87 -4.09 -25.10
C GLN A 226 -0.80 -2.63 -25.58
N GLU A 227 -0.98 -2.40 -26.88
CA GLU A 227 -0.93 -1.07 -27.49
C GLU A 227 -2.03 -0.17 -26.92
N GLU A 228 -3.25 -0.68 -26.75
CA GLU A 228 -4.33 0.04 -26.09
C GLU A 228 -4.01 0.34 -24.62
N ALA A 229 -3.39 -0.61 -23.90
CA ALA A 229 -2.96 -0.38 -22.53
C ALA A 229 -1.90 0.73 -22.43
N LEU A 230 -0.94 0.77 -23.37
CA LEU A 230 0.06 1.84 -23.45
C LEU A 230 -0.60 3.21 -23.72
N GLN A 231 -1.60 3.26 -24.61
CA GLN A 231 -2.38 4.48 -24.88
C GLN A 231 -3.18 4.93 -23.66
N VAL A 232 -3.75 3.98 -22.89
CA VAL A 232 -4.43 4.30 -21.63
C VAL A 232 -3.44 4.87 -20.62
N MET A 233 -2.24 4.32 -20.50
CA MET A 233 -1.20 4.91 -19.64
C MET A 233 -0.81 6.33 -20.08
N ASP A 234 -0.77 6.61 -21.39
CA ASP A 234 -0.54 7.98 -21.89
C ASP A 234 -1.65 8.95 -21.51
N LEU A 235 -2.92 8.50 -21.55
CA LEU A 235 -4.05 9.30 -21.09
C LEU A 235 -3.96 9.55 -19.59
N LEU A 236 -3.66 8.53 -18.80
CA LEU A 236 -3.46 8.66 -17.35
C LEU A 236 -2.31 9.62 -17.03
N HIS A 237 -1.20 9.54 -17.75
CA HIS A 237 -0.10 10.51 -17.64
C HIS A 237 -0.52 11.95 -17.97
N SER A 238 -1.44 12.14 -18.91
CA SER A 238 -1.98 13.47 -19.25
C SER A 238 -2.90 14.03 -18.16
N MET A 239 -3.45 13.17 -17.31
CA MET A 239 -4.31 13.57 -16.20
C MET A 239 -3.54 14.07 -14.98
N GLY A 240 -2.26 13.68 -14.82
CA GLY A 240 -1.46 14.06 -13.64
C GLY A 240 -0.19 13.22 -13.43
N PRO A 241 -0.32 11.91 -13.14
CA PRO A 241 0.78 11.11 -12.62
C PRO A 241 1.92 10.93 -13.61
N ASP A 242 3.15 11.13 -13.14
CA ASP A 242 4.36 10.84 -13.91
C ASP A 242 4.66 9.34 -13.92
N THR A 243 4.15 8.55 -12.97
CA THR A 243 4.33 7.09 -12.93
C THR A 243 2.97 6.38 -12.90
N VAL A 244 2.75 5.48 -13.86
CA VAL A 244 1.53 4.65 -13.94
C VAL A 244 1.95 3.20 -14.01
N VAL A 245 1.38 2.37 -13.13
CA VAL A 245 1.59 0.92 -13.17
C VAL A 245 0.23 0.23 -13.21
N ILE A 246 -0.08 -0.41 -14.34
CA ILE A 246 -1.24 -1.31 -14.45
C ILE A 246 -0.84 -2.62 -13.78
N THR A 247 -1.34 -2.85 -12.56
CA THR A 247 -0.88 -3.89 -11.62
C THR A 247 -1.26 -5.30 -12.02
N SER A 248 -2.34 -5.45 -12.79
CA SER A 248 -2.79 -6.71 -13.37
C SER A 248 -3.66 -6.44 -14.60
N SER A 249 -3.60 -7.33 -15.58
CA SER A 249 -4.45 -7.29 -16.78
C SER A 249 -4.66 -8.69 -17.34
N ASP A 250 -5.77 -8.85 -18.07
CA ASP A 250 -6.18 -10.07 -18.78
C ASP A 250 -5.56 -10.14 -20.19
N LEU A 251 -4.57 -9.29 -20.47
CA LEU A 251 -3.84 -9.32 -21.72
C LEU A 251 -3.14 -10.68 -21.91
N PRO A 252 -3.08 -11.18 -23.16
CA PRO A 252 -2.43 -12.45 -23.43
C PRO A 252 -0.92 -12.38 -23.10
N SER A 253 -0.43 -13.43 -22.44
CA SER A 253 0.99 -13.65 -22.22
C SER A 253 1.55 -14.63 -23.26
N PRO A 254 2.71 -14.36 -23.88
CA PRO A 254 3.41 -15.35 -24.70
C PRO A 254 3.88 -16.56 -23.88
N ARG A 255 3.87 -16.48 -22.54
CA ARG A 255 4.24 -17.59 -21.64
C ARG A 255 3.06 -18.52 -21.31
N GLY A 256 1.84 -18.19 -21.74
CA GLY A 256 0.63 -18.99 -21.54
C GLY A 256 -0.44 -18.29 -20.68
N SER A 257 -1.64 -18.88 -20.62
CA SER A 257 -2.82 -18.33 -19.93
C SER A 257 -2.67 -18.20 -18.41
N ASP A 258 -1.71 -18.94 -17.84
CA ASP A 258 -1.40 -18.94 -16.42
C ASP A 258 -0.57 -17.73 -15.99
N TYR A 259 -0.32 -16.78 -16.89
CA TYR A 259 0.40 -15.55 -16.61
C TYR A 259 -0.55 -14.35 -16.71
N LEU A 260 -0.35 -13.38 -15.81
CA LEU A 260 -0.96 -12.05 -15.86
C LEU A 260 0.11 -11.03 -16.27
N ILE A 261 -0.33 -9.93 -16.88
CA ILE A 261 0.56 -8.89 -17.38
C ILE A 261 0.52 -7.67 -16.47
N VAL A 262 1.70 -7.20 -16.09
CA VAL A 262 1.92 -5.92 -15.43
C VAL A 262 2.61 -4.99 -16.42
N LEU A 263 2.11 -3.78 -16.54
CA LEU A 263 2.68 -2.74 -17.39
C LEU A 263 3.06 -1.54 -16.52
N GLY A 264 4.27 -1.04 -16.70
CA GLY A 264 4.76 0.16 -16.03
C GLY A 264 5.16 1.21 -17.05
N SER A 265 4.81 2.47 -16.79
CA SER A 265 5.24 3.62 -17.58
C SER A 265 5.63 4.75 -16.64
N GLN A 266 6.81 5.32 -16.84
CA GLN A 266 7.28 6.48 -16.06
C GLN A 266 7.84 7.56 -16.96
N ARG A 267 7.29 8.77 -16.81
CA ARG A 267 7.76 10.01 -17.42
C ARG A 267 8.74 10.68 -16.47
N ARG A 268 9.84 11.17 -17.00
CA ARG A 268 10.80 11.99 -16.25
C ARG A 268 11.29 13.12 -17.11
N ARG A 269 11.57 14.27 -16.49
CA ARG A 269 12.30 15.35 -17.14
C ARG A 269 13.79 15.13 -16.89
N ASN A 270 14.57 14.96 -17.95
CA ASN A 270 16.01 14.85 -17.84
C ASN A 270 16.63 16.25 -17.54
N PRO A 271 17.93 16.33 -17.17
CA PRO A 271 18.58 17.62 -16.92
C PRO A 271 18.60 18.57 -18.13
N THR A 272 18.46 18.06 -19.35
CA THR A 272 18.38 18.87 -20.58
C THR A 272 16.98 19.42 -20.85
N GLY A 273 16.00 19.11 -19.98
CA GLY A 273 14.62 19.56 -20.09
C GLY A 273 13.73 18.71 -21.00
N SER A 274 14.27 17.67 -21.64
CA SER A 274 13.50 16.72 -22.45
C SER A 274 12.76 15.73 -21.56
N VAL A 275 11.52 15.40 -21.94
CA VAL A 275 10.76 14.33 -21.28
C VAL A 275 11.21 13.00 -21.85
N VAL A 276 11.72 12.14 -20.99
CA VAL A 276 12.01 10.73 -21.29
C VAL A 276 10.91 9.85 -20.69
N MET A 277 10.57 8.78 -21.40
CA MET A 277 9.57 7.82 -20.95
C MET A 277 10.20 6.43 -20.91
N GLU A 278 10.11 5.76 -19.77
CA GLU A 278 10.54 4.38 -19.56
C GLU A 278 9.27 3.52 -19.50
N ARG A 279 9.17 2.51 -20.37
CA ARG A 279 8.05 1.55 -20.38
C ARG A 279 8.55 0.14 -20.17
N ILE A 280 7.83 -0.61 -19.37
CA ILE A 280 8.17 -1.99 -19.04
C ILE A 280 6.94 -2.89 -19.08
N ARG A 281 7.19 -4.18 -19.30
CA ARG A 281 6.24 -5.28 -19.17
C ARG A 281 6.81 -6.36 -18.26
N MET A 282 5.97 -6.96 -17.43
CA MET A 282 6.30 -8.18 -16.71
C MET A 282 5.19 -9.21 -16.87
N ASP A 283 5.60 -10.46 -17.09
CA ASP A 283 4.72 -11.62 -17.19
C ASP A 283 4.84 -12.43 -15.89
N ILE A 284 3.83 -12.30 -15.02
CA ILE A 284 3.81 -12.88 -13.67
C ILE A 284 2.91 -14.11 -13.66
N ARG A 285 3.41 -15.22 -13.12
CA ARG A 285 2.60 -16.44 -12.99
C ARG A 285 1.46 -16.21 -11.97
N LYS A 286 0.23 -16.49 -12.39
CA LYS A 286 -0.96 -16.49 -11.54
C LYS A 286 -0.81 -17.54 -10.45
N VAL A 287 -1.33 -17.22 -9.27
CA VAL A 287 -1.48 -18.16 -8.16
C VAL A 287 -2.95 -18.52 -8.08
N ASP A 288 -3.30 -19.80 -8.10
CA ASP A 288 -4.68 -20.30 -8.02
C ASP A 288 -5.24 -20.16 -6.58
N ALA A 289 -5.40 -18.90 -6.16
CA ALA A 289 -6.03 -18.49 -4.92
C ALA A 289 -6.37 -16.99 -5.00
N VAL A 290 -7.43 -16.59 -4.28
CA VAL A 290 -7.80 -15.19 -4.16
C VAL A 290 -7.20 -14.63 -2.87
N PHE A 291 -6.27 -13.69 -3.01
CA PHE A 291 -5.64 -12.99 -1.91
C PHE A 291 -6.28 -11.63 -1.73
N VAL A 292 -6.23 -11.11 -0.51
CA VAL A 292 -6.72 -9.78 -0.17
C VAL A 292 -5.57 -8.98 0.42
N GLY A 293 -5.42 -7.72 0.02
CA GLY A 293 -4.31 -6.85 0.46
C GLY A 293 -3.05 -6.91 -0.41
N THR A 294 -3.07 -7.60 -1.54
CA THR A 294 -1.94 -7.63 -2.49
C THR A 294 -1.74 -6.29 -3.19
N GLY A 295 -2.81 -5.56 -3.51
CA GLY A 295 -2.75 -4.19 -4.05
C GLY A 295 -2.09 -3.23 -3.06
N ASP A 296 -2.56 -3.25 -1.79
CA ASP A 296 -1.98 -2.43 -0.71
C ASP A 296 -0.49 -2.70 -0.50
N LEU A 297 -0.07 -3.97 -0.55
CA LEU A 297 1.33 -4.35 -0.47
C LEU A 297 2.10 -3.88 -1.71
N PHE A 298 1.52 -4.03 -2.90
CA PHE A 298 2.15 -3.61 -4.15
C PHE A 298 2.43 -2.12 -4.16
N ALA A 299 1.43 -1.28 -3.87
CA ALA A 299 1.57 0.17 -3.82
C ALA A 299 2.60 0.60 -2.76
N ALA A 300 2.56 -0.05 -1.59
CA ALA A 300 3.50 0.21 -0.51
C ALA A 300 4.97 -0.09 -0.88
N MET A 301 5.20 -1.22 -1.54
CA MET A 301 6.52 -1.64 -2.01
C MET A 301 6.99 -0.82 -3.21
N LEU A 302 6.09 -0.46 -4.12
CA LEU A 302 6.39 0.41 -5.25
C LEU A 302 6.86 1.78 -4.77
N LEU A 303 6.20 2.36 -3.76
CA LEU A 303 6.64 3.60 -3.12
C LEU A 303 8.09 3.46 -2.63
N ALA A 304 8.37 2.41 -1.86
CA ALA A 304 9.70 2.21 -1.27
C ALA A 304 10.80 1.99 -2.33
N TRP A 305 10.52 1.21 -3.37
CA TRP A 305 11.51 0.91 -4.40
C TRP A 305 11.67 2.04 -5.42
N THR A 306 10.63 2.81 -5.74
CA THR A 306 10.77 4.03 -6.55
C THR A 306 11.48 5.14 -5.79
N HIS A 307 11.34 5.21 -4.45
CA HIS A 307 12.19 6.08 -3.63
C HIS A 307 13.68 5.71 -3.73
N LYS A 308 14.00 4.41 -3.65
CA LYS A 308 15.40 3.92 -3.78
C LYS A 308 15.94 4.00 -5.21
N HIS A 309 15.06 3.88 -6.21
CA HIS A 309 15.39 3.84 -7.63
C HIS A 309 14.55 4.85 -8.43
N PRO A 310 14.68 6.16 -8.16
CA PRO A 310 13.80 7.18 -8.74
C PRO A 310 13.91 7.28 -10.26
N ASN A 311 15.05 6.84 -10.81
CA ASN A 311 15.39 6.88 -12.23
C ASN A 311 15.44 5.50 -12.90
N ASN A 312 14.89 4.45 -12.27
CA ASN A 312 14.86 3.11 -12.85
C ASN A 312 13.55 2.37 -12.49
N LEU A 313 12.52 2.54 -13.32
CA LEU A 313 11.21 1.93 -13.07
C LEU A 313 11.32 0.42 -13.18
N LYS A 314 12.10 -0.08 -14.14
CA LYS A 314 12.40 -1.48 -14.33
C LYS A 314 12.81 -2.16 -13.00
N VAL A 315 13.85 -1.65 -12.35
CA VAL A 315 14.36 -2.23 -11.10
C VAL A 315 13.34 -2.07 -9.96
N ALA A 316 12.67 -0.92 -9.88
CA ALA A 316 11.66 -0.70 -8.84
C ALA A 316 10.53 -1.74 -8.94
N CYS A 317 10.02 -1.95 -10.14
CA CYS A 317 8.96 -2.91 -10.43
C CYS A 317 9.41 -4.37 -10.28
N GLU A 318 10.61 -4.74 -10.74
CA GLU A 318 11.17 -6.09 -10.55
C GLU A 318 11.28 -6.45 -9.07
N LYS A 319 11.73 -5.52 -8.22
CA LYS A 319 11.80 -5.72 -6.77
C LYS A 319 10.42 -5.81 -6.13
N THR A 320 9.51 -4.89 -6.46
CA THR A 320 8.12 -4.92 -5.97
C THR A 320 7.46 -6.26 -6.29
N VAL A 321 7.50 -6.67 -7.56
CA VAL A 321 6.88 -7.92 -8.02
C VAL A 321 7.54 -9.15 -7.38
N SER A 322 8.87 -9.12 -7.20
CA SER A 322 9.58 -10.22 -6.54
C SER A 322 9.22 -10.33 -5.06
N THR A 323 9.09 -9.22 -4.33
CA THR A 323 8.56 -9.23 -2.95
C THR A 323 7.16 -9.86 -2.90
N LEU A 324 6.26 -9.45 -3.81
CA LEU A 324 4.92 -10.02 -3.91
C LEU A 324 4.97 -11.52 -4.18
N HIS A 325 5.81 -11.98 -5.11
CA HIS A 325 5.99 -13.40 -5.42
C HIS A 325 6.38 -14.21 -4.17
N HIS A 326 7.41 -13.78 -3.45
CA HIS A 326 7.90 -14.49 -2.27
C HIS A 326 6.85 -14.54 -1.15
N VAL A 327 6.16 -13.43 -0.90
CA VAL A 327 5.07 -13.35 0.09
C VAL A 327 3.92 -14.29 -0.30
N LEU A 328 3.49 -14.27 -1.56
CA LEU A 328 2.39 -15.10 -2.05
C LEU A 328 2.74 -16.58 -2.07
N GLN A 329 3.96 -16.94 -2.50
CA GLN A 329 4.44 -18.31 -2.51
C GLN A 329 4.48 -18.89 -1.09
N ARG A 330 5.03 -18.15 -0.13
CA ARG A 330 5.01 -18.56 1.28
C ARG A 330 3.58 -18.69 1.81
N THR A 331 2.72 -17.74 1.46
CA THR A 331 1.32 -17.74 1.90
C THR A 331 0.58 -18.96 1.39
N ILE A 332 0.64 -19.26 0.09
CA ILE A 332 -0.07 -20.40 -0.50
C ILE A 332 0.46 -21.75 -0.01
N GLN A 333 1.77 -21.87 0.22
CA GLN A 333 2.37 -23.09 0.79
C GLN A 333 1.84 -23.35 2.20
N CYS A 334 1.85 -22.34 3.08
CA CYS A 334 1.28 -22.45 4.42
C CYS A 334 -0.23 -22.72 4.38
N ALA A 335 -0.96 -22.04 3.50
CA ALA A 335 -2.41 -22.17 3.39
C ALA A 335 -2.82 -23.59 2.97
N LYS A 336 -2.16 -24.16 1.96
CA LYS A 336 -2.40 -25.54 1.51
C LYS A 336 -2.04 -26.57 2.57
N ALA A 337 -0.93 -26.39 3.27
CA ALA A 337 -0.53 -27.26 4.37
C ALA A 337 -1.56 -27.27 5.52
N GLN A 338 -2.21 -26.14 5.79
CA GLN A 338 -3.25 -26.02 6.82
C GLN A 338 -4.62 -26.53 6.36
N ALA A 339 -4.96 -26.37 5.08
CA ALA A 339 -6.25 -26.80 4.54
C ALA A 339 -6.35 -28.32 4.36
N GLY A 340 -5.23 -28.97 4.06
CA GLY A 340 -5.18 -30.38 3.70
C GLY A 340 -5.24 -30.58 2.18
N GLU A 341 -4.85 -31.78 1.75
CA GLU A 341 -4.75 -32.11 0.33
C GLU A 341 -6.12 -32.10 -0.37
N GLY A 342 -6.20 -31.47 -1.55
CA GLY A 342 -7.44 -31.33 -2.31
C GLY A 342 -8.45 -30.31 -1.76
N VAL A 343 -8.18 -29.68 -0.62
CA VAL A 343 -9.08 -28.68 -0.01
C VAL A 343 -8.63 -27.26 -0.40
N ARG A 344 -9.57 -26.44 -0.89
CA ARG A 344 -9.31 -25.03 -1.15
C ARG A 344 -9.13 -24.28 0.18
N PRO A 345 -8.03 -23.53 0.38
CA PRO A 345 -7.83 -22.78 1.61
C PRO A 345 -8.90 -21.71 1.82
N SER A 346 -9.31 -21.53 3.07
CA SER A 346 -10.21 -20.46 3.50
C SER A 346 -9.54 -19.09 3.48
N PRO A 347 -10.29 -17.97 3.49
CA PRO A 347 -9.72 -16.61 3.59
C PRO A 347 -8.75 -16.45 4.77
N MET A 348 -9.06 -17.07 5.92
CA MET A 348 -8.18 -17.06 7.09
C MET A 348 -6.82 -17.72 6.84
N GLN A 349 -6.81 -18.83 6.10
CA GLN A 349 -5.58 -19.54 5.79
C GLN A 349 -4.73 -18.80 4.74
N LEU A 350 -5.38 -17.97 3.92
CA LEU A 350 -4.79 -17.15 2.86
C LEU A 350 -4.35 -15.75 3.31
N GLU A 351 -4.45 -15.42 4.59
CA GLU A 351 -3.87 -14.19 5.14
C GLU A 351 -2.38 -14.11 4.81
N LEU A 352 -1.94 -12.97 4.27
CA LEU A 352 -0.58 -12.78 3.79
C LEU A 352 0.42 -13.01 4.93
N ARG A 353 1.41 -13.87 4.67
CA ARG A 353 2.47 -14.23 5.63
C ARG A 353 3.52 -13.13 5.76
N MET A 354 3.08 -11.94 6.15
CA MET A 354 3.87 -10.70 6.17
C MET A 354 5.09 -10.80 7.08
N VAL A 355 4.88 -11.18 8.35
CA VAL A 355 5.95 -11.27 9.36
C VAL A 355 7.00 -12.29 8.94
N GLN A 356 6.55 -13.45 8.45
CA GLN A 356 7.43 -14.54 8.01
C GLN A 356 8.19 -14.19 6.73
N SER A 357 7.73 -13.18 5.97
CA SER A 357 8.34 -12.71 4.73
C SER A 357 9.21 -11.48 4.92
N LYS A 358 9.54 -11.09 6.16
CA LYS A 358 10.34 -9.90 6.47
C LYS A 358 11.61 -9.80 5.61
N ARG A 359 12.40 -10.88 5.51
CA ARG A 359 13.66 -10.88 4.74
C ARG A 359 13.43 -10.61 3.25
N ASP A 360 12.40 -11.20 2.67
CA ASP A 360 12.06 -11.02 1.26
C ASP A 360 11.44 -9.64 0.97
N ILE A 361 10.93 -8.97 1.99
CA ILE A 361 10.52 -7.57 1.92
C ILE A 361 11.75 -6.65 1.98
N GLU A 362 12.71 -6.93 2.86
CA GLU A 362 13.95 -6.15 3.02
C GLU A 362 14.83 -6.17 1.76
N ASP A 363 15.05 -7.37 1.21
CA ASP A 363 15.93 -7.61 0.07
C ASP A 363 15.42 -8.80 -0.77
N PRO A 364 14.42 -8.58 -1.66
CA PRO A 364 13.86 -9.63 -2.48
C PRO A 364 14.87 -10.13 -3.51
N GLU A 365 15.07 -11.44 -3.58
CA GLU A 365 15.71 -12.08 -4.74
C GLU A 365 14.84 -11.85 -5.98
N ILE A 366 15.44 -11.40 -7.09
CA ILE A 366 14.72 -11.09 -8.32
C ILE A 366 14.29 -12.39 -9.02
N VAL A 367 12.98 -12.63 -9.05
CA VAL A 367 12.36 -13.83 -9.64
C VAL A 367 11.58 -13.53 -10.92
N VAL A 368 11.39 -12.25 -11.23
CA VAL A 368 10.73 -11.78 -12.46
C VAL A 368 11.63 -10.73 -13.10
N GLN A 369 11.92 -10.92 -14.39
CA GLN A 369 12.60 -9.91 -15.21
C GLN A 369 11.56 -9.14 -16.03
N ALA A 370 11.68 -7.82 -16.01
CA ALA A 370 10.86 -6.95 -16.82
C ALA A 370 11.50 -6.72 -18.20
N THR A 371 10.67 -6.75 -19.24
CA THR A 371 11.04 -6.42 -20.61
C THR A 371 10.82 -4.93 -20.83
N VAL A 372 11.81 -4.22 -21.36
CA VAL A 372 11.65 -2.81 -21.80
C VAL A 372 10.88 -2.79 -23.11
N LEU A 373 9.90 -1.89 -23.23
CA LEU A 373 9.02 -1.77 -24.40
C LEU A 373 9.41 -0.62 -25.32
#